data_AF-A0A838QDW0-F1
#
_entry.id   AF-A0A838QDW0-F1
#
_cell.length_a   1.000
_cell.length_b   1.000
_cell.length_c   1.000
_cell.angle_alpha   90.00
_cell.angle_beta   90.00
_cell.angle_gamma   90.00
#
_symmetry.space_group_name_H-M   'P 1'
#
loop_
_entity.id
_entity.type
_entity.pdbx_description
1 polymer ?
#
loop_
_entity_poly.entity_id
_entity_poly.type
_entity_poly.pdbx_seq_one_letter_code
_entity_poly.pdbx_strand_id
1 'polypeptide(L)'
;MRFLGSGVFLLPLALALPVTVPAQSLEGQAVRCKGQLISRIDVDARPPFEIRGSKVQRRLAKRVTELHATTNPEVILRFLALKPGMECTEIRRQESERILRTQPYLAQASVLAIPDNVGGVYLAVTTVDEISLVVGGGASGRTPFVRAFRLGETNFMGEAISVVGNWRHSEDFRDNWSLKITDYQFLGRPYQFAVEGARRELGGEWSAEASHPFLTDLQQLSWRSTAGSRDVFRYFKRPNDADAASIGLKRSYS
;
A
#
# COMPACT_ATOMS: atom_id res chain seq x y z
N MET A 1 19.87 -64.83 37.40
CA MET A 1 18.74 -63.98 36.96
C MET A 1 19.26 -62.57 36.73
N ARG A 2 19.06 -62.06 35.51
CA ARG A 2 19.60 -60.79 35.00
C ARG A 2 18.87 -59.61 35.64
N PHE A 3 19.59 -58.69 36.26
CA PHE A 3 19.08 -57.34 36.57
C PHE A 3 19.66 -56.35 35.55
N LEU A 4 18.76 -55.71 34.80
CA LEU A 4 19.08 -54.66 33.84
C LEU A 4 19.64 -53.42 34.57
N GLY A 5 20.80 -52.94 34.13
CA GLY A 5 21.33 -51.64 34.52
C GLY A 5 20.65 -50.53 33.71
N SER A 6 19.94 -49.64 34.40
CA SER A 6 19.37 -48.42 33.82
C SER A 6 20.47 -47.36 33.65
N GLY A 7 20.89 -47.16 32.40
CA GLY A 7 21.77 -46.04 32.03
C GLY A 7 20.96 -44.75 31.94
N VAL A 8 21.21 -43.81 32.84
CA VAL A 8 20.71 -42.44 32.77
C VAL A 8 21.55 -41.66 31.76
N PHE A 9 21.00 -41.39 30.58
CA PHE A 9 21.58 -40.46 29.62
C PHE A 9 21.22 -39.02 30.03
N LEU A 10 22.20 -38.28 30.52
CA LEU A 10 22.12 -36.83 30.72
C LEU A 10 22.32 -36.13 29.37
N LEU A 11 21.25 -35.61 28.77
CA LEU A 11 21.33 -34.65 27.67
C LEU A 11 21.73 -33.27 28.23
N PRO A 12 22.74 -32.58 27.66
CA PRO A 12 22.99 -31.19 28.00
C PRO A 12 21.91 -30.31 27.35
N LEU A 13 21.10 -29.66 28.18
CA LEU A 13 20.16 -28.62 27.75
C LEU A 13 20.97 -27.36 27.42
N ALA A 14 21.27 -27.14 26.15
CA ALA A 14 21.90 -25.92 25.68
C ALA A 14 20.92 -24.75 25.81
N LEU A 15 21.14 -23.90 26.81
CA LEU A 15 20.46 -22.60 26.94
C LEU A 15 20.86 -21.71 25.77
N ALA A 16 20.01 -21.64 24.74
CA ALA A 16 20.11 -20.63 23.70
C ALA A 16 19.70 -19.28 24.29
N LEU A 17 20.69 -18.44 24.62
CA LEU A 17 20.44 -17.05 25.00
C LEU A 17 19.88 -16.31 23.77
N PRO A 18 18.80 -15.52 23.93
CA PRO A 18 18.31 -14.66 22.87
C PRO A 18 19.36 -13.59 22.60
N VAL A 19 20.01 -13.67 21.44
CA VAL A 19 20.86 -12.59 20.94
C VAL A 19 19.94 -11.43 20.57
N THR A 20 19.82 -10.46 21.46
CA THR A 20 19.20 -9.17 21.14
C THR A 20 20.17 -8.41 20.23
N VAL A 21 19.92 -8.47 18.92
CA VAL A 21 20.63 -7.64 17.94
C VAL A 21 20.21 -6.20 18.18
N PRO A 22 21.14 -5.28 18.49
CA PRO A 22 20.81 -3.87 18.63
C PRO A 22 20.33 -3.33 17.29
N ALA A 23 19.28 -2.52 17.30
CA ALA A 23 18.85 -1.74 16.14
C ALA A 23 20.01 -0.80 15.75
N GLN A 24 20.71 -1.11 14.66
CA GLN A 24 21.79 -0.27 14.17
C GLN A 24 21.18 1.04 13.65
N SER A 25 21.57 2.14 14.29
CA SER A 25 21.43 3.49 13.77
C SER A 25 22.00 3.50 12.34
N LEU A 26 21.24 4.04 11.38
CA LEU A 26 21.66 4.28 9.99
C LEU A 26 22.73 5.38 9.95
N GLU A 27 23.89 5.12 10.53
CA GLU A 27 25.01 6.04 10.63
C GLU A 27 26.03 5.74 9.53
N GLY A 28 26.03 6.57 8.49
CA GLY A 28 27.03 6.55 7.45
C GLY A 28 26.79 7.62 6.40
N GLN A 29 27.85 8.14 5.80
CA GLN A 29 27.74 9.16 4.77
C GLN A 29 27.19 8.53 3.49
N ALA A 30 26.08 9.07 2.99
CA ALA A 30 25.49 8.60 1.74
C ALA A 30 26.46 8.79 0.56
N VAL A 31 26.65 7.73 -0.22
CA VAL A 31 27.49 7.70 -1.42
C VAL A 31 26.64 7.49 -2.67
N ARG A 32 27.14 7.93 -3.83
CA ARG A 32 26.54 7.54 -5.10
C ARG A 32 26.92 6.11 -5.47
N CYS A 33 25.95 5.39 -5.99
CA CYS A 33 26.10 4.06 -6.56
C CYS A 33 26.86 4.10 -7.90
N LYS A 34 27.98 3.38 -7.93
CA LYS A 34 28.95 3.31 -9.04
C LYS A 34 29.18 1.87 -9.52
N GLY A 35 28.27 0.94 -9.20
CA GLY A 35 28.38 -0.49 -9.53
C GLY A 35 28.86 -1.36 -8.38
N GLN A 36 28.99 -0.84 -7.15
CA GLN A 36 29.36 -1.65 -5.98
C GLN A 36 28.26 -2.68 -5.68
N LEU A 37 28.64 -3.86 -5.19
CA LEU A 37 27.68 -4.88 -4.78
C LEU A 37 26.90 -4.45 -3.54
N ILE A 38 25.59 -4.72 -3.56
CA ILE A 38 24.70 -4.48 -2.43
C ILE A 38 24.83 -5.63 -1.44
N SER A 39 25.33 -5.36 -0.24
CA SER A 39 25.48 -6.39 0.80
C SER A 39 24.14 -6.73 1.47
N ARG A 40 23.35 -5.71 1.81
CA ARG A 40 22.00 -5.84 2.39
C ARG A 40 21.15 -4.60 2.12
N ILE A 41 19.87 -4.70 2.47
CA ILE A 41 18.92 -3.60 2.42
C ILE A 41 18.24 -3.52 3.79
N ASP A 42 18.43 -2.39 4.47
CA ASP A 42 17.86 -2.11 5.78
C ASP A 42 16.69 -1.13 5.60
N VAL A 43 15.50 -1.51 6.07
CA VAL A 43 14.27 -0.73 5.92
C VAL A 43 13.82 -0.20 7.28
N ASP A 44 13.71 1.11 7.38
CA ASP A 44 13.19 1.86 8.53
C ASP A 44 11.83 2.48 8.15
N ALA A 45 10.75 1.75 8.47
CA ALA A 45 9.38 2.18 8.24
C ALA A 45 8.85 2.94 9.46
N ARG A 46 8.47 4.21 9.26
CA ARG A 46 8.03 5.11 10.34
C ARG A 46 6.55 5.48 10.20
N PRO A 47 5.82 5.62 11.34
CA PRO A 47 4.43 6.07 11.32
C PRO A 47 4.31 7.55 10.88
N PRO A 48 3.09 8.01 10.52
CA PRO A 48 2.84 9.35 9.98
C PRO A 48 3.18 10.50 10.94
N PHE A 49 3.18 10.22 12.24
CA PHE A 49 3.43 11.22 13.27
C PHE A 49 4.52 10.75 14.24
N GLU A 50 5.57 11.55 14.38
CA GLU A 50 6.44 11.45 15.54
C GLU A 50 5.74 12.09 16.74
N ILE A 51 5.65 11.38 17.87
CA ILE A 51 5.00 11.89 19.09
C ILE A 51 5.91 12.96 19.74
N ARG A 52 5.94 14.17 19.17
CA ARG A 52 6.63 15.35 19.71
C ARG A 52 5.61 16.49 19.83
N GLY A 53 5.19 16.82 21.05
CA GLY A 53 4.18 17.86 21.28
C GLY A 53 3.54 17.88 22.67
N SER A 54 2.55 18.78 22.83
CA SER A 54 1.79 18.97 24.07
C SER A 54 0.99 17.73 24.47
N LYS A 55 0.57 17.61 25.74
CA LYS A 55 -0.17 16.43 26.24
C LYS A 55 -1.42 16.10 25.41
N VAL A 56 -2.13 17.09 24.90
CA VAL A 56 -3.35 16.91 24.09
C VAL A 56 -3.01 16.37 22.70
N GLN A 57 -2.03 16.96 22.02
CA GLN A 57 -1.54 16.49 20.72
C GLN A 57 -1.02 15.06 20.80
N ARG A 58 -0.28 14.71 21.85
CA ARG A 58 0.19 13.34 22.05
C ARG A 58 -0.95 12.35 22.22
N ARG A 59 -2.03 12.72 22.92
CA ARG A 59 -3.22 11.85 23.06
C ARG A 59 -3.91 11.64 21.72
N LEU A 60 -4.07 12.71 20.93
CA LEU A 60 -4.71 12.63 19.62
C LEU A 60 -3.84 11.82 18.63
N ALA A 61 -2.55 12.14 18.54
CA ALA A 61 -1.59 11.41 17.72
C ALA A 61 -1.57 9.93 18.10
N LYS A 62 -1.53 9.61 19.40
CA LYS A 62 -1.56 8.22 19.86
C LYS A 62 -2.85 7.49 19.43
N ARG A 63 -4.02 8.15 19.47
CA ARG A 63 -5.27 7.54 18.98
C ARG A 63 -5.27 7.30 17.48
N VAL A 64 -4.72 8.23 16.70
CA VAL A 64 -4.61 8.08 15.24
C VAL A 64 -3.58 7.00 14.88
N THR A 65 -2.44 6.96 15.58
CA THR A 65 -1.42 5.92 15.42
C THR A 65 -1.91 4.55 15.91
N GLU A 66 -2.72 4.47 16.97
CA GLU A 66 -3.37 3.22 17.43
C GLU A 66 -4.31 2.62 16.36
N LEU A 67 -4.90 3.46 15.52
CA LEU A 67 -5.76 3.04 14.41
C LEU A 67 -5.01 2.84 13.09
N HIS A 68 -3.77 3.31 13.00
CA HIS A 68 -2.93 3.24 11.81
C HIS A 68 -1.97 2.06 11.92
N ALA A 69 -1.92 1.22 10.90
CA ALA A 69 -0.93 0.18 10.80
C ALA A 69 0.30 0.70 10.03
N THR A 70 1.47 0.64 10.66
CA THR A 70 2.73 0.96 9.99
C THR A 70 3.01 -0.04 8.88
N THR A 71 3.48 0.44 7.73
CA THR A 71 3.76 -0.39 6.55
C THR A 71 4.79 -1.47 6.87
N ASN A 72 4.50 -2.71 6.45
CA ASN A 72 5.40 -3.83 6.61
C ASN A 72 6.67 -3.61 5.76
N PRO A 73 7.89 -3.77 6.32
CA PRO A 73 9.13 -3.66 5.57
C PRO A 73 9.20 -4.54 4.31
N GLU A 74 8.57 -5.71 4.32
CA GLU A 74 8.53 -6.60 3.15
C GLU A 74 7.76 -5.98 1.97
N VAL A 75 6.71 -5.22 2.26
CA VAL A 75 5.95 -4.46 1.27
C VAL A 75 6.88 -3.44 0.62
N ILE A 76 7.64 -2.68 1.41
CA ILE A 76 8.59 -1.70 0.89
C ILE A 76 9.65 -2.36 0.00
N LEU A 77 10.21 -3.50 0.42
CA LEU A 77 11.23 -4.25 -0.33
C LEU A 77 10.75 -4.69 -1.71
N ARG A 78 9.48 -5.07 -1.87
CA ARG A 78 8.92 -5.55 -3.16
C ARG A 78 8.86 -4.48 -4.25
N PHE A 79 8.92 -3.19 -3.88
CA PHE A 79 8.95 -2.07 -4.82
C PHE A 79 10.36 -1.64 -5.23
N LEU A 80 11.41 -2.16 -4.59
CA LEU A 80 12.78 -1.81 -4.93
C LEU A 80 13.22 -2.50 -6.24
N ALA A 81 13.84 -1.73 -7.13
CA ALA A 81 14.48 -2.22 -8.36
C ALA A 81 15.87 -2.84 -8.10
N LEU A 82 16.28 -2.89 -6.83
CA LEU A 82 17.56 -3.38 -6.32
C LEU A 82 17.30 -4.49 -5.29
N LYS A 83 18.20 -5.47 -5.25
CA LYS A 83 18.19 -6.58 -4.28
C LYS A 83 19.60 -6.81 -3.76
N PRO A 84 19.76 -7.43 -2.57
CA PRO A 84 21.06 -7.89 -2.11
C PRO A 84 21.75 -8.77 -3.16
N GLY A 85 23.05 -8.61 -3.30
CA GLY A 85 23.89 -9.29 -4.30
C GLY A 85 23.89 -8.66 -5.69
N MET A 86 23.07 -7.63 -5.95
CA MET A 86 23.10 -6.90 -7.23
C MET A 86 24.09 -5.74 -7.20
N GLU A 87 24.56 -5.33 -8.38
CA GLU A 87 25.30 -4.07 -8.53
C GLU A 87 24.38 -2.88 -8.25
N CYS A 88 24.81 -1.99 -7.37
CA CYS A 88 24.12 -0.73 -7.15
C CYS A 88 24.43 0.24 -8.27
N THR A 89 23.40 0.66 -9.00
CA THR A 89 23.48 1.76 -9.96
C THR A 89 22.63 2.93 -9.50
N GLU A 90 23.08 4.16 -9.74
CA GLU A 90 22.29 5.35 -9.37
C GLU A 90 20.91 5.37 -10.03
N ILE A 91 20.80 4.90 -11.27
CA ILE A 91 19.52 4.85 -12.00
C ILE A 91 18.52 3.98 -11.23
N ARG A 92 18.90 2.75 -10.85
CA ARG A 92 18.02 1.85 -10.10
C ARG A 92 17.73 2.34 -8.69
N ARG A 93 18.68 3.01 -8.03
CA ARG A 93 18.49 3.58 -6.68
C ARG A 93 17.47 4.72 -6.71
N GLN A 94 17.67 5.70 -7.60
CA GLN A 94 16.75 6.83 -7.78
C GLN A 94 15.37 6.36 -8.19
N GLU A 95 15.31 5.35 -9.05
CA GLU A 95 14.04 4.81 -9.51
C GLU A 95 13.30 4.04 -8.42
N SER A 96 14.00 3.30 -7.57
CA SER A 96 13.41 2.67 -6.39
C SER A 96 12.80 3.72 -5.46
N GLU A 97 13.53 4.82 -5.21
CA GLU A 97 13.03 5.95 -4.42
C GLU A 97 11.80 6.60 -5.06
N ARG A 98 11.80 6.79 -6.39
CA ARG A 98 10.67 7.34 -7.13
C ARG A 98 9.44 6.44 -7.03
N ILE A 99 9.60 5.14 -7.22
CA ILE A 99 8.50 4.16 -7.11
C ILE A 99 7.92 4.17 -5.71
N LEU A 100 8.74 4.22 -4.66
CA LEU A 100 8.24 4.29 -3.29
C LEU A 100 7.44 5.57 -3.03
N ARG A 101 7.90 6.72 -3.54
CA ARG A 101 7.21 8.01 -3.39
C ARG A 101 5.88 8.11 -4.13
N THR A 102 5.61 7.24 -5.10
CA THR A 102 4.31 7.20 -5.79
C THR A 102 3.27 6.34 -5.09
N GLN A 103 3.64 5.67 -3.99
CA GLN A 103 2.72 4.81 -3.26
C GLN A 103 1.76 5.65 -2.41
N PRO A 104 0.44 5.41 -2.49
CA PRO A 104 -0.56 6.27 -1.86
C PRO A 104 -0.60 6.18 -0.32
N TYR A 105 0.07 5.19 0.27
CA TYR A 105 0.18 4.98 1.72
C TYR A 105 1.53 5.44 2.28
N LEU A 106 2.43 5.98 1.45
CA LEU A 106 3.71 6.55 1.88
C LEU A 106 3.70 8.07 1.65
N ALA A 107 3.86 8.84 2.71
CA ALA A 107 4.00 10.29 2.63
C ALA A 107 5.40 10.68 2.13
N GLN A 108 6.43 9.94 2.55
CA GLN A 108 7.81 10.18 2.15
C GLN A 108 8.58 8.86 2.03
N ALA A 109 9.56 8.83 1.13
CA ALA A 109 10.51 7.73 1.01
C ALA A 109 11.88 8.24 0.56
N SER A 110 12.93 7.68 1.13
CA SER A 110 14.32 7.91 0.74
C SER A 110 15.07 6.58 0.64
N VAL A 111 15.99 6.50 -0.32
CA VAL A 111 16.86 5.33 -0.51
C VAL A 111 18.29 5.82 -0.59
N LEU A 112 19.06 5.61 0.47
CA LEU A 112 20.46 6.03 0.54
C LEU A 112 21.37 4.81 0.39
N ALA A 113 22.45 4.94 -0.38
CA ALA A 113 23.49 3.93 -0.39
C ALA A 113 24.60 4.35 0.58
N ILE A 114 24.97 3.45 1.48
CA ILE A 114 25.97 3.69 2.50
C ILE A 114 27.12 2.68 2.29
N PRO A 115 28.39 3.13 2.28
CA PRO A 115 29.52 2.22 2.09
C PRO A 115 29.57 1.17 3.20
N ASP A 116 29.81 -0.07 2.81
CA ASP A 116 30.09 -1.17 3.72
C ASP A 116 31.59 -1.28 3.96
N ASN A 117 31.99 -1.89 5.08
CA ASN A 117 33.38 -2.06 5.48
C ASN A 117 34.19 -2.98 4.53
N VAL A 118 33.51 -3.71 3.65
CA VAL A 118 34.09 -4.71 2.72
C VAL A 118 34.16 -4.20 1.27
N GLY A 119 34.01 -2.89 1.04
CA GLY A 119 34.06 -2.29 -0.30
C GLY A 119 32.76 -2.44 -1.13
N GLY A 120 31.70 -2.98 -0.52
CA GLY A 120 30.34 -2.94 -1.04
C GLY A 120 29.56 -1.70 -0.56
N VAL A 121 28.26 -1.71 -0.80
CA VAL A 121 27.31 -0.75 -0.20
C VAL A 121 26.14 -1.50 0.43
N TYR A 122 25.53 -0.97 1.47
CA TYR A 122 24.20 -1.38 1.88
C TYR A 122 23.20 -0.26 1.58
N LEU A 123 21.94 -0.62 1.34
CA LEU A 123 20.89 0.37 1.09
C LEU A 123 20.12 0.63 2.37
N ALA A 124 20.06 1.89 2.77
CA ALA A 124 19.24 2.41 3.85
C ALA A 124 17.96 2.99 3.25
N VAL A 125 16.84 2.30 3.44
CA VAL A 125 15.52 2.74 2.97
C VAL A 125 14.76 3.29 4.17
N THR A 126 14.39 4.56 4.12
CA THR A 126 13.55 5.17 5.17
C THR A 126 12.24 5.61 4.55
N THR A 127 11.13 5.21 5.16
CA THR A 127 9.79 5.63 4.74
C THR A 127 9.04 6.27 5.90
N VAL A 128 8.18 7.22 5.55
CA VAL A 128 7.19 7.79 6.47
C VAL A 128 5.82 7.52 5.88
N ASP A 129 5.00 6.82 6.64
CA ASP A 129 3.65 6.46 6.21
C ASP A 129 2.74 7.69 6.11
N GLU A 130 1.75 7.61 5.23
CA GLU A 130 0.64 8.56 5.14
C GLU A 130 -0.46 8.21 6.15
N ILE A 131 -1.31 9.16 6.51
CA ILE A 131 -2.46 8.88 7.39
C ILE A 131 -3.40 7.92 6.66
N SER A 132 -3.47 6.68 7.13
CA SER A 132 -4.23 5.64 6.41
C SER A 132 -5.74 5.67 6.63
N LEU A 133 -6.21 6.31 7.71
CA LEU A 133 -7.63 6.42 8.02
C LEU A 133 -8.34 7.41 7.09
N VAL A 134 -9.33 6.92 6.35
CA VAL A 134 -10.20 7.71 5.48
C VAL A 134 -11.51 7.99 6.21
N VAL A 135 -11.80 9.25 6.52
CA VAL A 135 -13.09 9.68 7.09
C VAL A 135 -13.61 10.88 6.31
N GLY A 136 -14.87 10.84 5.90
CA GLY A 136 -15.57 11.94 5.26
C GLY A 136 -17.06 11.89 5.56
N GLY A 137 -17.73 13.04 5.46
CA GLY A 137 -19.17 13.12 5.69
C GLY A 137 -19.79 14.33 5.02
N GLY A 138 -21.10 14.28 4.84
CA GLY A 138 -21.90 15.40 4.35
C GLY A 138 -23.16 15.55 5.19
N ALA A 139 -23.51 16.78 5.54
CA ALA A 139 -24.71 17.11 6.30
C ALA A 139 -25.61 18.09 5.53
N SER A 140 -26.91 18.08 5.82
CA SER A 140 -27.92 18.98 5.25
C SER A 140 -28.81 19.57 6.34
N GLY A 141 -29.32 20.78 6.12
CA GLY A 141 -30.30 21.43 7.01
C GLY A 141 -31.71 20.84 6.90
N ARG A 142 -31.95 19.89 5.99
CA ARG A 142 -33.23 19.18 5.83
C ARG A 142 -33.07 17.71 6.20
N THR A 143 -34.07 17.15 6.87
CA THR A 143 -34.12 15.72 7.23
C THR A 143 -34.00 14.84 5.97
N PRO A 144 -33.13 13.81 5.96
CA PRO A 144 -32.17 13.44 7.01
C PRO A 144 -30.95 14.38 7.06
N PHE A 145 -30.54 14.74 8.28
CA PHE A 145 -29.41 15.66 8.53
C PHE A 145 -28.07 15.12 8.01
N VAL A 146 -27.86 13.80 8.04
CA VAL A 146 -26.67 13.17 7.47
C VAL A 146 -26.99 12.74 6.04
N ARG A 147 -26.22 13.25 5.08
CA ARG A 147 -26.39 12.99 3.65
C ARG A 147 -25.31 12.10 3.06
N ALA A 148 -24.15 12.01 3.69
CA ALA A 148 -23.11 11.12 3.23
C ALA A 148 -22.17 10.76 4.37
N PHE A 149 -21.57 9.58 4.27
CA PHE A 149 -20.38 9.22 5.03
C PHE A 149 -19.45 8.37 4.17
N ARG A 150 -18.16 8.56 4.36
CA ARG A 150 -17.07 7.80 3.74
C ARG A 150 -16.17 7.33 4.88
N LEU A 151 -15.91 6.03 4.92
CA LEU A 151 -15.05 5.43 5.92
C LEU A 151 -14.17 4.39 5.24
N GLY A 152 -12.90 4.35 5.61
CA GLY A 152 -12.00 3.36 5.08
C GLY A 152 -10.61 3.47 5.63
N GLU A 153 -9.75 2.65 5.07
CA GLU A 153 -8.36 2.51 5.43
C GLU A 153 -7.57 2.35 4.10
N THR A 154 -6.37 2.94 3.98
CA THR A 154 -5.51 2.84 2.77
C THR A 154 -4.27 1.94 2.86
N ASN A 155 -3.92 1.44 4.05
CA ASN A 155 -2.79 0.55 4.35
C ASN A 155 -3.17 -0.55 5.37
N PHE A 156 -4.17 -1.35 5.06
CA PHE A 156 -4.82 -2.24 6.03
C PHE A 156 -3.82 -3.25 6.55
N MET A 157 -3.62 -3.26 7.87
CA MET A 157 -2.62 -4.08 8.55
C MET A 157 -1.16 -3.87 8.07
N GLY A 158 -0.87 -2.76 7.39
CA GLY A 158 0.46 -2.47 6.86
C GLY A 158 0.79 -3.21 5.56
N GLU A 159 -0.19 -3.85 4.93
CA GLU A 159 0.00 -4.73 3.76
C GLU A 159 -0.25 -4.03 2.41
N ALA A 160 -0.32 -2.70 2.38
CA ALA A 160 -0.65 -1.93 1.17
C ALA A 160 -2.00 -2.37 0.54
N ILE A 161 -2.99 -2.64 1.39
CA ILE A 161 -4.36 -2.94 1.00
C ILE A 161 -5.26 -1.79 1.41
N SER A 162 -5.95 -1.16 0.47
CA SER A 162 -6.96 -0.14 0.75
C SER A 162 -8.37 -0.74 0.75
N VAL A 163 -9.18 -0.40 1.75
CA VAL A 163 -10.59 -0.76 1.87
C VAL A 163 -11.39 0.52 2.17
N VAL A 164 -12.20 0.98 1.22
CA VAL A 164 -12.96 2.22 1.38
C VAL A 164 -14.43 2.02 1.02
N GLY A 165 -15.29 2.30 2.00
CA GLY A 165 -16.73 2.37 1.86
C GLY A 165 -17.22 3.80 1.77
N ASN A 166 -18.31 4.00 1.03
CA ASN A 166 -18.99 5.28 0.93
C ASN A 166 -20.50 5.04 0.84
N TRP A 167 -21.27 5.86 1.54
CA TRP A 167 -22.72 5.90 1.47
C TRP A 167 -23.17 7.36 1.28
N ARG A 168 -24.22 7.55 0.50
CA ARG A 168 -24.83 8.85 0.26
C ARG A 168 -26.34 8.71 0.11
N HIS A 169 -27.06 9.51 0.88
CA HIS A 169 -28.50 9.65 0.79
C HIS A 169 -28.91 10.34 -0.51
N SER A 170 -30.01 9.87 -1.10
CA SER A 170 -30.68 10.52 -2.24
C SER A 170 -32.13 10.84 -1.87
N GLU A 171 -32.64 12.00 -2.29
CA GLU A 171 -34.01 12.43 -1.93
C GLU A 171 -35.07 11.73 -2.79
N ASP A 172 -34.89 11.78 -4.11
CA ASP A 172 -35.87 11.29 -5.08
C ASP A 172 -35.64 9.83 -5.48
N PHE A 173 -34.47 9.28 -5.13
CA PHE A 173 -34.05 7.95 -5.52
C PHE A 173 -33.55 7.13 -4.33
N ARG A 174 -33.16 5.89 -4.61
CA ARG A 174 -32.49 5.03 -3.63
C ARG A 174 -31.14 5.63 -3.21
N ASP A 175 -30.76 5.34 -1.97
CA ASP A 175 -29.44 5.66 -1.46
C ASP A 175 -28.33 4.97 -2.28
N ASN A 176 -27.23 5.71 -2.40
CA ASN A 176 -26.02 5.27 -3.06
C ASN A 176 -25.07 4.65 -2.05
N TRP A 177 -24.45 3.54 -2.41
CA TRP A 177 -23.32 3.03 -1.66
C TRP A 177 -22.27 2.46 -2.59
N SER A 178 -21.01 2.51 -2.19
CA SER A 178 -19.91 1.91 -2.91
C SER A 178 -18.88 1.35 -1.94
N LEU A 179 -18.31 0.21 -2.29
CA LEU A 179 -17.17 -0.38 -1.62
C LEU A 179 -16.07 -0.58 -2.65
N LYS A 180 -14.86 -0.12 -2.32
CA LYS A 180 -13.66 -0.33 -3.12
C LYS A 180 -12.59 -0.99 -2.27
N ILE A 181 -12.04 -2.08 -2.78
CA ILE A 181 -10.88 -2.77 -2.22
C ILE A 181 -9.77 -2.70 -3.24
N THR A 182 -8.55 -2.36 -2.84
CA THR A 182 -7.39 -2.28 -3.73
C THR A 182 -6.17 -2.82 -3.02
N ASP A 183 -5.65 -3.94 -3.50
CA ASP A 183 -4.36 -4.51 -3.11
C ASP A 183 -3.30 -3.98 -4.08
N TYR A 184 -2.35 -3.19 -3.57
CA TYR A 184 -1.26 -2.63 -4.38
C TYR A 184 -0.11 -3.62 -4.60
N GLN A 185 -0.15 -4.80 -3.96
CA GLN A 185 0.88 -5.82 -4.03
C GLN A 185 0.35 -7.24 -4.20
N PHE A 186 -0.63 -7.40 -5.08
CA PHE A 186 -1.29 -8.65 -5.34
C PHE A 186 -0.29 -9.77 -5.67
N LEU A 187 -0.42 -10.91 -4.96
CA LEU A 187 0.48 -12.07 -5.05
C LEU A 187 1.94 -11.78 -4.66
N GLY A 188 2.18 -10.80 -3.77
CA GLY A 188 3.51 -10.46 -3.27
C GLY A 188 4.41 -9.81 -4.32
N ARG A 189 3.81 -9.25 -5.37
CA ARG A 189 4.47 -8.56 -6.48
C ARG A 189 3.86 -7.17 -6.62
N PRO A 190 4.50 -6.21 -7.30
CA PRO A 190 3.92 -4.88 -7.54
C PRO A 190 2.79 -4.93 -8.61
N TYR A 191 1.93 -5.94 -8.52
CA TYR A 191 0.70 -6.06 -9.27
C TYR A 191 -0.42 -5.44 -8.45
N GLN A 192 -1.29 -4.68 -9.10
CA GLN A 192 -2.44 -4.08 -8.45
C GLN A 192 -3.68 -4.91 -8.76
N PHE A 193 -4.43 -5.24 -7.72
CA PHE A 193 -5.75 -5.86 -7.85
C PHE A 193 -6.78 -4.99 -7.16
N ALA A 194 -7.78 -4.52 -7.91
CA ALA A 194 -8.84 -3.68 -7.40
C ALA A 194 -10.21 -4.32 -7.69
N VAL A 195 -11.09 -4.30 -6.69
CA VAL A 195 -12.50 -4.67 -6.86
C VAL A 195 -13.33 -3.52 -6.32
N GLU A 196 -14.29 -3.09 -7.13
CA GLU A 196 -15.24 -2.04 -6.77
C GLU A 196 -16.66 -2.53 -7.04
N GLY A 197 -17.56 -2.28 -6.10
CA GLY A 197 -18.98 -2.50 -6.26
C GLY A 197 -19.73 -1.26 -5.80
N ALA A 198 -20.67 -0.78 -6.61
CA ALA A 198 -21.46 0.38 -6.28
C ALA A 198 -22.92 0.21 -6.68
N ARG A 199 -23.82 0.59 -5.77
CA ARG A 199 -25.22 0.84 -6.06
C ARG A 199 -25.40 2.33 -6.29
N ARG A 200 -25.96 2.69 -7.45
CA ARG A 200 -26.26 4.07 -7.82
C ARG A 200 -27.76 4.34 -7.65
N GLU A 201 -28.16 5.60 -7.79
CA GLU A 201 -29.56 6.04 -7.70
C GLU A 201 -30.41 5.28 -8.72
N LEU A 202 -29.85 5.08 -9.90
CA LEU A 202 -30.40 4.28 -10.96
C LEU A 202 -29.32 3.31 -11.45
N GLY A 203 -29.60 2.01 -11.29
CA GLY A 203 -28.68 0.93 -11.67
C GLY A 203 -27.57 0.66 -10.65
N GLY A 204 -26.48 0.08 -11.13
CA GLY A 204 -25.37 -0.37 -10.32
C GLY A 204 -24.20 -0.82 -11.18
N GLU A 205 -23.04 -0.91 -10.56
CA GLU A 205 -21.84 -1.35 -11.24
C GLU A 205 -20.96 -2.18 -10.33
N TRP A 206 -20.23 -3.09 -10.94
CA TRP A 206 -19.09 -3.72 -10.32
C TRP A 206 -17.96 -3.80 -11.33
N SER A 207 -16.74 -3.69 -10.85
CA SER A 207 -15.55 -3.89 -11.64
C SER A 207 -14.50 -4.63 -10.83
N ALA A 208 -13.74 -5.46 -11.52
CA ALA A 208 -12.52 -6.07 -11.03
C ALA A 208 -11.42 -5.75 -12.03
N GLU A 209 -10.26 -5.32 -11.52
CA GLU A 209 -9.12 -4.94 -12.31
C GLU A 209 -7.88 -5.59 -11.73
N ALA A 210 -7.13 -6.30 -12.57
CA ALA A 210 -5.79 -6.77 -12.26
C ALA A 210 -4.83 -6.05 -13.22
N SER A 211 -3.73 -5.51 -12.71
CA SER A 211 -2.76 -4.82 -13.55
C SER A 211 -1.33 -4.94 -13.03
N HIS A 212 -0.38 -4.90 -13.96
CA HIS A 212 1.01 -4.58 -13.69
C HIS A 212 1.27 -3.22 -14.34
N PRO A 213 1.19 -2.11 -13.58
CA PRO A 213 1.37 -0.78 -14.12
C PRO A 213 2.83 -0.54 -14.52
N PHE A 214 3.03 0.38 -15.45
CA PHE A 214 4.35 0.86 -15.80
C PHE A 214 4.87 1.78 -14.70
N LEU A 215 5.61 1.19 -13.76
CA LEU A 215 6.22 1.87 -12.62
C LEU A 215 7.60 2.42 -12.96
N THR A 216 8.30 1.88 -13.96
CA THR A 216 9.66 2.30 -14.31
C THR A 216 10.02 2.08 -15.77
N ASP A 217 10.88 2.95 -16.31
CA ASP A 217 11.50 2.79 -17.63
C ASP A 217 12.35 1.51 -17.76
N LEU A 218 12.72 0.88 -16.64
CA LEU A 218 13.44 -0.40 -16.61
C LEU A 218 12.51 -1.61 -16.82
N GLN A 219 11.20 -1.44 -16.73
CA GLN A 219 10.23 -2.51 -16.94
C GLN A 219 9.99 -2.74 -18.43
N GLN A 220 9.92 -4.01 -18.82
CA GLN A 220 9.71 -4.40 -20.22
C GLN A 220 8.25 -4.72 -20.55
N LEU A 221 7.42 -5.01 -19.53
CA LEU A 221 6.05 -5.47 -19.72
C LEU A 221 5.11 -4.79 -18.73
N SER A 222 4.06 -4.18 -19.26
CA SER A 222 2.89 -3.74 -18.51
C SER A 222 1.66 -4.46 -19.03
N TRP A 223 0.72 -4.78 -18.16
CA TRP A 223 -0.55 -5.37 -18.57
C TRP A 223 -1.69 -4.88 -17.68
N ARG A 224 -2.91 -4.90 -18.22
CA ARG A 224 -4.13 -4.54 -17.51
C ARG A 224 -5.26 -5.43 -18.02
N SER A 225 -5.98 -6.03 -17.09
CA SER A 225 -7.16 -6.84 -17.36
C SER A 225 -8.30 -6.30 -16.50
N THR A 226 -9.45 -6.07 -17.13
CA THR A 226 -10.63 -5.52 -16.45
C THR A 226 -11.84 -6.36 -16.78
N ALA A 227 -12.62 -6.71 -15.76
CA ALA A 227 -13.94 -7.29 -15.88
C ALA A 227 -14.93 -6.42 -15.12
N GLY A 228 -16.17 -6.36 -15.57
CA GLY A 228 -17.18 -5.60 -14.87
C GLY A 228 -18.50 -5.57 -15.59
N SER A 229 -19.51 -5.12 -14.85
CA SER A 229 -20.81 -4.77 -15.40
C SER A 229 -21.19 -3.39 -14.92
N ARG A 230 -21.89 -2.66 -15.78
CA ARG A 230 -22.41 -1.35 -15.46
C ARG A 230 -23.79 -1.21 -16.06
N ASP A 231 -24.77 -1.11 -15.19
CA ASP A 231 -26.15 -0.76 -15.53
C ASP A 231 -26.33 0.73 -15.27
N VAL A 232 -26.38 1.52 -16.35
CA VAL A 232 -26.64 2.97 -16.27
C VAL A 232 -27.83 3.31 -17.15
N PHE A 233 -28.77 4.03 -16.56
CA PHE A 233 -29.84 4.66 -17.30
C PHE A 233 -29.31 5.92 -17.99
N ARG A 234 -29.41 5.97 -19.32
CA ARG A 234 -29.12 7.20 -20.08
C ARG A 234 -30.37 8.05 -20.13
N TYR A 235 -30.22 9.35 -19.87
CA TYR A 235 -31.28 10.30 -20.18
C TYR A 235 -31.57 10.29 -21.69
N PHE A 236 -32.84 10.38 -22.06
CA PHE A 236 -33.24 10.56 -23.44
C PHE A 236 -32.62 11.87 -23.96
N LYS A 237 -31.77 11.78 -24.99
CA LYS A 237 -31.28 12.97 -25.69
C LYS A 237 -32.46 13.62 -26.42
N ARG A 238 -32.67 14.92 -26.21
CA ARG A 238 -33.64 15.69 -27.00
C ARG A 238 -33.09 15.88 -28.42
N PRO A 239 -33.94 16.00 -29.45
CA PRO A 239 -33.51 16.01 -30.87
C PRO A 239 -32.43 17.04 -31.25
N ASN A 240 -32.25 18.10 -30.46
CA ASN A 240 -31.32 19.19 -30.75
C ASN A 240 -29.98 19.13 -29.97
N ASP A 241 -29.74 18.12 -29.10
CA ASP A 241 -28.54 18.02 -28.24
C ASP A 241 -27.56 16.89 -28.66
N ALA A 242 -27.61 16.46 -29.93
CA ALA A 242 -26.83 15.33 -30.39
C ALA A 242 -25.42 15.73 -30.87
N ASP A 243 -24.50 15.96 -29.93
CA ASP A 243 -23.07 15.89 -30.26
C ASP A 243 -22.72 14.47 -30.74
N ALA A 244 -22.05 14.41 -31.90
CA ALA A 244 -21.62 13.19 -32.55
C ALA A 244 -20.68 12.38 -31.64
N ALA A 245 -20.99 11.10 -31.44
CA ALA A 245 -20.13 10.21 -30.66
C ALA A 245 -18.80 10.00 -31.39
N SER A 246 -17.71 10.49 -30.80
CA SER A 246 -16.36 10.52 -31.40
C SER A 246 -15.56 9.21 -31.24
N ILE A 247 -16.14 8.12 -30.70
CA ILE A 247 -15.40 6.87 -30.46
C ILE A 247 -16.26 5.65 -30.79
N GLY A 248 -15.70 4.73 -31.58
CA GLY A 248 -16.26 3.43 -31.93
C GLY A 248 -16.32 2.49 -30.72
N LEU A 249 -17.40 2.57 -29.96
CA LEU A 249 -17.67 1.73 -28.79
C LEU A 249 -18.69 0.66 -29.18
N LYS A 250 -18.27 -0.60 -29.31
CA LYS A 250 -19.18 -1.73 -29.53
C LYS A 250 -19.81 -2.11 -28.20
N ARG A 251 -21.12 -1.87 -28.06
CA ARG A 251 -21.92 -2.28 -26.90
C ARG A 251 -22.93 -3.34 -27.36
N SER A 252 -23.04 -4.44 -26.64
CA SER A 252 -24.11 -5.42 -26.80
C SER A 252 -25.10 -5.28 -25.65
N TYR A 253 -26.40 -5.28 -25.97
CA TYR A 253 -27.48 -5.38 -25.00
C TYR A 253 -28.07 -6.79 -25.12
N SER A 254 -28.24 -7.47 -23.99
CA SER A 254 -29.09 -8.66 -23.87
C SER A 254 -30.45 -8.26 -23.33
#